data_AF-A0A7W7Z2Q1-F1
#
_entry.id   AF-A0A7W7Z2Q1-F1
#
_cell.length_a   1.000
_cell.length_b   1.000
_cell.length_c   1.000
_cell.angle_alpha   90.00
_cell.angle_beta   90.00
_cell.angle_gamma   90.00
#
_symmetry.space_group_name_H-M   'P 1'
#
loop_
_entity.id
_entity.type
_entity.pdbx_description
1 polymer ?
#
loop_
_entity_poly.entity_id
_entity_poly.type
_entity_poly.pdbx_seq_one_letter_code
_entity_poly.pdbx_strand_id
1 'polypeptide(L)' 'MIAEGVETEVQRCFLVSERIDQLQGYLNGQPLPIEHWAAAVGLPDVTGVPARAAWV' A
#
# COMPACT_ATOMS: atom_id res chain seq x y z
N MET A 1 -6.51 8.33 -13.07
CA MET A 1 -5.97 7.02 -13.49
C MET A 1 -5.04 6.56 -12.39
N ILE A 2 -5.03 5.28 -12.06
CA ILE A 2 -4.09 4.68 -11.10
C ILE A 2 -3.05 3.87 -11.86
N ALA A 3 -1.78 3.98 -11.46
CA ALA A 3 -0.74 3.05 -11.90
C ALA A 3 -0.61 1.92 -10.88
N GLU A 4 -0.75 0.69 -11.34
CA GLU A 4 -0.58 -0.52 -10.54
C GLU A 4 0.79 -1.16 -10.81
N GLY A 5 1.32 -1.90 -9.83
CA GLY A 5 2.62 -2.57 -9.94
C GLY A 5 3.82 -1.63 -9.81
N VAL A 6 3.69 -0.52 -9.07
CA VAL A 6 4.81 0.38 -8.80
C VAL A 6 5.68 -0.19 -7.69
N GLU A 7 6.91 -0.57 -8.01
CA GLU A 7 7.84 -1.28 -7.12
C GLU A 7 9.09 -0.45 -6.78
N THR A 8 9.42 0.57 -7.58
CA THR A 8 10.67 1.33 -7.45
C THR A 8 10.45 2.84 -7.50
N GLU A 9 11.35 3.59 -6.84
CA GLU A 9 11.37 5.06 -6.90
C GLU A 9 11.48 5.58 -8.34
N VAL A 10 12.25 4.89 -9.18
CA VAL A 10 12.43 5.26 -10.59
C VAL A 10 11.09 5.20 -11.35
N GLN A 11 10.30 4.15 -11.14
CA GLN A 11 8.95 4.05 -11.72
C GLN A 11 8.03 5.16 -11.20
N ARG A 12 8.06 5.45 -9.89
CA ARG A 12 7.28 6.56 -9.32
C ARG A 12 7.64 7.88 -9.99
N CYS A 13 8.93 8.22 -10.08
CA CYS A 13 9.38 9.47 -10.68
C CYS A 13 8.90 9.63 -12.12
N PHE A 14 8.98 8.56 -12.91
CA PHE A 14 8.47 8.55 -14.29
C PHE A 14 6.95 8.75 -14.34
N LEU A 15 6.18 8.04 -13.51
CA LEU A 15 4.73 8.15 -13.49
C LEU A 15 4.26 9.56 -13.05
N VAL A 16 4.93 10.14 -12.06
CA VAL A 16 4.66 11.51 -11.60
C VAL A 16 4.97 12.54 -12.71
N SER A 17 6.04 12.36 -13.49
CA SER A 17 6.33 13.26 -14.62
C SER A 17 5.25 13.20 -15.72
N GLU A 18 4.59 12.06 -15.86
CA GLU A 18 3.44 11.85 -16.75
C GLU A 18 2.09 12.25 -16.12
N ARG A 19 2.11 12.93 -14.96
CA ARG A 19 0.92 13.37 -14.20
C ARG A 19 0.03 12.22 -13.71
N ILE A 20 0.63 11.05 -13.43
CA ILE A 20 -0.02 9.94 -12.74
C ILE A 20 0.40 9.99 -11.27
N ASP A 21 -0.55 10.38 -10.42
CA ASP A 21 -0.34 10.68 -8.99
C ASP A 21 -0.95 9.64 -8.04
N GLN A 22 -1.81 8.75 -8.54
CA GLN A 22 -2.32 7.60 -7.81
C GLN A 22 -1.51 6.35 -8.15
N LEU A 23 -0.89 5.74 -7.14
CA LEU A 23 0.06 4.64 -7.29
C LEU A 23 -0.30 3.49 -6.34
N GLN A 24 -0.31 2.27 -6.86
CA GLN A 24 -0.40 1.03 -6.09
C GLN A 24 0.75 0.10 -6.49
N GLY A 25 1.40 -0.50 -5.50
CA GLY A 25 2.42 -1.52 -5.72
C GLY A 25 3.33 -1.67 -4.51
N TYR A 26 4.31 -2.56 -4.61
CA TYR A 26 5.19 -2.92 -3.48
C TYR A 26 6.06 -1.77 -2.99
N LEU A 27 6.21 -0.71 -3.79
CA LEU A 27 6.83 0.51 -3.34
C LEU A 27 6.06 1.18 -2.19
N ASN A 28 4.73 1.02 -2.17
CA ASN A 28 3.84 1.58 -1.14
C ASN A 28 3.48 0.54 -0.07
N GLY A 29 3.49 -0.75 -0.42
CA GLY A 29 3.21 -1.86 0.49
C GLY A 29 2.69 -3.08 -0.25
N GLN A 30 2.87 -4.25 0.34
CA GLN A 30 2.27 -5.49 -0.14
C GLN A 30 0.78 -5.55 0.25
N PRO A 31 -0.06 -6.30 -0.48
CA PRO A 31 -1.40 -6.62 -0.02
C PRO A 31 -1.35 -7.30 1.36
N LEU A 32 -2.17 -6.82 2.30
CA LEU A 32 -2.27 -7.38 3.64
C LEU A 32 -3.70 -7.88 3.91
N PRO A 33 -3.87 -8.86 4.81
CA PRO A 33 -5.19 -9.21 5.34
C PRO A 33 -5.88 -8.00 5.98
N ILE A 34 -7.21 -7.97 5.91
CA ILE A 34 -8.05 -6.82 6.30
C ILE A 34 -7.80 -6.34 7.74
N GLU A 35 -7.49 -7.24 8.66
CA GLU A 35 -7.21 -6.88 10.06
C GLU A 35 -5.94 -6.00 10.25
N HIS A 36 -5.11 -5.82 9.22
CA HIS A 36 -3.98 -4.88 9.24
C HIS A 36 -4.33 -3.47 8.75
N TRP A 37 -5.53 -3.26 8.21
CA TRP A 37 -5.89 -2.00 7.55
C TRP A 37 -5.68 -0.79 8.45
N ALA A 38 -6.22 -0.83 9.68
CA ALA A 38 -6.12 0.29 10.62
C ALA A 38 -4.66 0.69 10.86
N ALA A 39 -3.79 -0.29 11.11
CA ALA A 39 -2.35 -0.05 11.27
C ALA A 39 -1.71 0.50 9.98
N ALA A 40 -2.05 -0.05 8.81
CA ALA A 40 -1.49 0.36 7.53
C ALA A 40 -1.82 1.82 7.16
N VAL A 41 -2.99 2.33 7.59
CA VAL A 41 -3.40 3.72 7.35
C VAL A 41 -3.25 4.65 8.55
N GLY A 42 -2.60 4.18 9.63
CA GLY A 42 -2.35 5.01 10.83
C GLY A 42 -3.60 5.31 11.66
N LEU A 43 -4.64 4.48 11.56
CA LEU A 43 -5.85 4.55 12.37
C LEU A 43 -5.75 3.59 13.57
N PRO A 44 -6.44 3.90 14.69
CA PRO A 44 -6.55 2.96 15.80
C PRO A 44 -7.33 1.71 15.37
N ASP A 45 -6.85 0.53 15.78
CA ASP A 45 -7.63 -0.71 15.65
C ASP A 45 -8.76 -0.71 16.69
N VAL A 46 -9.99 -0.68 16.19
CA VAL A 46 -11.23 -0.70 16.99
C VAL A 46 -11.92 -2.04 16.96
N THR A 47 -11.38 -3.02 16.22
CA THR A 47 -12.03 -4.31 16.00
C THR A 47 -11.82 -5.28 17.16
N GLY A 48 -10.72 -5.11 17.90
CA GLY A 48 -10.31 -6.04 18.95
C GLY A 48 -9.91 -7.43 18.42
N VAL A 49 -9.81 -7.58 17.09
CA VAL A 49 -9.39 -8.82 16.43
C VAL A 49 -7.87 -8.76 16.25
N PRO A 50 -7.10 -9.72 16.78
CA PRO A 50 -5.65 -9.70 16.61
C PRO A 50 -5.28 -9.90 15.14
N ALA A 51 -4.30 -9.12 14.68
CA ALA A 51 -3.73 -9.25 13.34
C ALA A 51 -3.06 -10.63 13.16
N ARG A 52 -3.43 -11.38 12.12
CA ARG A 52 -2.77 -12.65 11.79
C ARG A 52 -1.41 -12.36 11.17
N ALA A 53 -0.40 -13.22 11.33
CA ALA A 53 0.86 -13.02 10.62
C ALA A 53 0.62 -13.00 9.09
N ALA A 54 1.10 -11.96 8.42
CA ALA A 54 1.23 -11.98 6.97
C ALA A 54 2.34 -13.00 6.63
N TRP A 55 2.02 -14.02 5.85
CA TRP A 55 2.98 -15.03 5.43
C TRP A 55 4.04 -14.39 4.53
N VAL A 56 5.32 -14.63 4.87
CA VAL A 56 6.51 -14.22 4.09
C VAL A 56 6.77 -15.20 2.96
#